data_AF-A0A6P7MTA2-F1
#
_entry.id   AF-A0A6P7MTA2-F1
#
_cell.length_a   1.000
_cell.length_b   1.000
_cell.length_c   1.000
_cell.angle_alpha   90.00
_cell.angle_beta   90.00
_cell.angle_gamma   90.00
#
_symmetry.space_group_name_H-M   'P 1'
#
loop_
_entity.id
_entity.type
_entity.pdbx_description
1 polymer ?
#
loop_
_entity_poly.entity_id
_entity_poly.type
_entity_poly.pdbx_seq_one_letter_code
_entity_poly.pdbx_strand_id
1 'polypeptide(L)'
;MPPKTKGKKSGKAKSSSVVDGVSTEEMSKDQLEEHIVRLREELDREREERSYFQLERDKIMAFWEICKRDLEETKAELRNRLRERDEAEDRHRAEISVYKHKLKHVLSEQHNTVSELKMDSVAVSSLVQNQHTESELRLREDTQGLQADLREKQLQNQNCIKELKLKHQVELMELTNEYDRRIREMEVKYHRRMKVMVEEDRKKQQEEVSELENRMRSHVVQLLKEQDRALRGAEEYYSQTQRKLMEEQLRLKRELAEEQDNYAQTDRKLKAAQRENQRLHGSLQDLERKLPLLHNQLQDYNQAKAQIAEGRARLKVSAKELRGLMVEHELLLQAFQKVEQERDELLRRQTEAVLDVQQRSGLKELLLQRKLAALTETLEQKEAQLCAALSASNPDPAAGGSSADRLQEIVESKDAAVRTLQDDLARECQDYNDLLQSCQDRLKTQGVPLFQFPFRPAEQILNGGS
;
A
#
# COMPACT_ATOMS: atom_id res chain seq x y z
N MET A 1 78.93 166.43 103.18
CA MET A 1 78.31 166.88 104.44
C MET A 1 79.23 166.51 105.62
N PRO A 2 79.31 167.35 106.68
CA PRO A 2 80.26 167.31 107.80
C PRO A 2 79.69 166.46 108.99
N PRO A 3 80.25 166.33 110.23
CA PRO A 3 80.95 167.30 111.10
C PRO A 3 82.34 166.84 111.63
N LYS A 4 83.34 167.68 111.95
CA LYS A 4 83.52 168.84 112.88
C LYS A 4 83.53 168.50 114.38
N THR A 5 84.71 168.68 115.03
CA THR A 5 84.97 169.31 116.35
C THR A 5 86.50 169.44 116.52
N LYS A 6 87.21 170.58 116.58
CA LYS A 6 87.25 171.80 117.43
C LYS A 6 87.84 171.64 118.86
N GLY A 7 88.93 172.37 119.12
CA GLY A 7 89.41 172.88 120.43
C GLY A 7 90.62 172.12 121.00
N LYS A 8 91.65 172.71 121.63
CA LYS A 8 91.79 174.03 122.28
C LYS A 8 93.28 174.31 122.62
N LYS A 9 93.59 175.61 122.74
CA LYS A 9 94.86 176.31 123.11
C LYS A 9 95.50 175.91 124.44
N SER A 10 96.82 176.18 124.53
CA SER A 10 97.62 176.91 125.56
C SER A 10 98.92 176.15 125.84
N GLY A 11 100.10 176.72 126.05
CA GLY A 11 100.50 178.03 126.54
C GLY A 11 102.03 178.04 126.67
N LYS A 12 102.57 179.24 126.70
CA LYS A 12 103.98 179.62 126.75
C LYS A 12 104.62 179.19 128.07
N ALA A 13 105.72 178.45 128.02
CA ALA A 13 106.70 178.39 129.10
C ALA A 13 108.11 178.45 128.48
N LYS A 14 108.80 179.54 128.82
CA LYS A 14 110.18 179.86 128.49
C LYS A 14 111.03 178.99 129.42
N SER A 15 111.67 177.95 128.90
CA SER A 15 112.69 177.20 129.65
C SER A 15 114.03 177.37 128.93
N SER A 16 114.98 177.93 129.67
CA SER A 16 116.40 177.98 129.37
C SER A 16 116.85 176.68 128.70
N SER A 17 117.47 176.79 127.52
CA SER A 17 118.06 175.64 126.83
C SER A 17 119.32 175.21 127.57
N VAL A 18 119.14 174.33 128.54
CA VAL A 18 120.20 173.47 129.08
C VAL A 18 120.43 172.40 128.02
N VAL A 19 121.62 172.37 127.43
CA VAL A 19 122.06 171.30 126.52
C VAL A 19 123.38 170.77 127.06
N ASP A 20 123.43 169.46 127.31
CA ASP A 20 124.56 168.72 127.91
C ASP A 20 125.08 169.17 129.29
N GLY A 21 124.17 169.61 130.17
CA GLY A 21 124.45 169.65 131.61
C GLY A 21 125.45 170.71 132.08
N VAL A 22 125.89 171.63 131.21
CA VAL A 22 126.68 172.81 131.56
C VAL A 22 125.96 174.05 131.04
N SER A 23 125.92 175.12 131.84
CA SER A 23 125.31 176.39 131.44
C SER A 23 126.07 176.96 130.23
N THR A 24 125.35 177.38 129.19
CA THR A 24 125.96 178.06 128.03
C THR A 24 126.66 179.37 128.41
N GLU A 25 126.47 179.86 129.64
CA GLU A 25 127.14 181.04 130.20
C GLU A 25 128.51 180.72 130.84
N GLU A 26 128.85 179.44 131.07
CA GLU A 26 130.12 178.99 131.69
C GLU A 26 131.05 178.26 130.70
N MET A 27 130.56 177.92 129.50
CA MET A 27 131.33 177.23 128.47
C MET A 27 132.33 178.19 127.82
N SER A 28 133.58 177.75 127.63
CA SER A 28 134.55 178.54 126.88
C SER A 28 134.12 178.64 125.41
N LYS A 29 134.57 179.68 124.71
CA LYS A 29 134.26 179.89 123.28
C LYS A 29 134.52 178.63 122.44
N ASP A 30 135.61 177.92 122.72
CA ASP A 30 136.02 176.71 122.01
C ASP A 30 135.04 175.53 122.25
N GLN A 31 134.47 175.42 123.45
CA GLN A 31 133.48 174.38 123.78
C GLN A 31 132.13 174.62 123.09
N LEU A 32 131.72 175.88 122.95
CA LEU A 32 130.53 176.25 122.16
C LEU A 32 130.75 176.00 120.66
N GLU A 33 131.95 176.26 120.14
CA GLU A 33 132.31 175.97 118.75
C GLU A 33 132.26 174.46 118.45
N GLU A 34 132.82 173.60 119.33
CA GLU A 34 132.69 172.13 119.19
C GLU A 34 131.24 171.64 119.23
N HIS A 35 130.42 172.19 120.12
CA HIS A 35 129.01 171.81 120.22
C HIS A 35 128.21 172.21 118.96
N ILE A 36 128.52 173.36 118.36
CA ILE A 36 127.96 173.77 117.06
C ILE A 36 128.37 172.78 115.97
N VAL A 37 129.61 172.28 115.98
CA VAL A 37 130.08 171.27 115.02
C VAL A 37 129.31 169.96 115.20
N ARG A 38 129.15 169.44 116.43
CA ARG A 38 128.37 168.21 116.70
C ARG A 38 126.92 168.34 116.23
N LEU A 39 126.24 169.43 116.55
CA LEU A 39 124.86 169.67 116.09
C LEU A 39 124.75 169.77 114.56
N ARG A 40 125.78 170.30 113.88
CA ARG A 40 125.83 170.31 112.41
C ARG A 40 126.02 168.92 111.84
N GLU A 41 126.91 168.12 112.42
CA GLU A 41 127.09 166.72 112.02
C GLU A 41 125.83 165.88 112.26
N GLU A 42 125.14 166.07 113.39
CA GLU A 42 123.86 165.43 113.68
C GLU A 42 122.79 165.86 112.68
N LEU A 43 122.71 167.16 112.37
CA LEU A 43 121.79 167.68 111.35
C LEU A 43 122.08 167.08 109.97
N ASP A 44 123.35 166.93 109.61
CA ASP A 44 123.75 166.35 108.32
C ASP A 44 123.50 164.83 108.29
N ARG A 45 123.73 164.09 109.38
CA ARG A 45 123.32 162.68 109.50
C ARG A 45 121.80 162.51 109.38
N GLU A 46 121.02 163.31 110.10
CA GLU A 46 119.55 163.31 109.99
C GLU A 46 119.07 163.64 108.57
N ARG A 47 119.77 164.52 107.85
CA ARG A 47 119.48 164.81 106.43
C ARG A 47 119.80 163.62 105.53
N GLU A 48 120.94 162.96 105.74
CA GLU A 48 121.34 161.76 105.01
C GLU A 48 120.36 160.60 105.26
N GLU A 49 119.96 160.36 106.51
CA GLU A 49 118.97 159.36 106.89
C GLU A 49 117.61 159.67 106.26
N ARG A 50 117.15 160.93 106.33
CA ARG A 50 115.91 161.34 105.67
C ARG A 50 115.97 161.10 104.16
N SER A 51 117.10 161.41 103.53
CA SER A 51 117.32 161.16 102.10
C SER A 51 117.26 159.65 101.79
N TYR A 52 117.94 158.83 102.61
CA TYR A 52 117.93 157.38 102.49
C TYR A 52 116.52 156.79 102.64
N PHE A 53 115.79 157.16 103.70
CA PHE A 53 114.40 156.71 103.92
C PHE A 53 113.44 157.21 102.84
N GLN A 54 113.74 158.36 102.22
CA GLN A 54 112.96 158.84 101.08
C GLN A 54 113.21 157.98 99.84
N LEU A 55 114.45 157.64 99.53
CA LEU A 55 114.78 156.72 98.43
C LEU A 55 114.20 155.32 98.65
N GLU A 56 114.29 154.76 99.86
CA GLU A 56 113.70 153.46 100.18
C GLU A 56 112.16 153.49 100.09
N ARG A 57 111.52 154.58 100.53
CA ARG A 57 110.07 154.76 100.34
C ARG A 57 109.70 154.80 98.86
N ASP A 58 110.41 155.58 98.05
CA ASP A 58 110.15 155.72 96.61
C ASP A 58 110.39 154.37 95.89
N LYS A 59 111.41 153.62 96.30
CA LYS A 59 111.69 152.27 95.82
C LYS A 59 110.59 151.27 96.20
N ILE A 60 110.14 151.29 97.45
CA ILE A 60 109.01 150.46 97.91
C ILE A 60 107.73 150.84 97.15
N MET A 61 107.47 152.13 96.94
CA MET A 61 106.35 152.60 96.15
C MET A 61 106.43 152.13 94.70
N ALA A 62 107.59 152.25 94.05
CA ALA A 62 107.80 151.76 92.68
C ALA A 62 107.58 150.24 92.59
N PHE A 63 108.12 149.46 93.53
CA PHE A 63 107.87 148.01 93.59
C PHE A 63 106.39 147.71 93.81
N TRP A 64 105.72 148.43 94.70
CA TRP A 64 104.29 148.25 94.95
C TRP A 64 103.46 148.56 93.69
N GLU A 65 103.77 149.64 92.96
CA GLU A 65 103.11 149.99 91.71
C GLU A 65 103.37 148.96 90.60
N ILE A 66 104.60 148.44 90.49
CA ILE A 66 104.95 147.34 89.57
C ILE A 66 104.13 146.10 89.91
N CYS A 67 104.22 145.60 91.15
CA CYS A 67 103.50 144.40 91.58
C CYS A 67 101.99 144.56 91.44
N LYS A 68 101.44 145.77 91.66
CA LYS A 68 100.03 146.05 91.45
C LYS A 68 99.65 145.95 89.97
N ARG A 69 100.45 146.54 89.07
CA ARG A 69 100.24 146.41 87.61
C ARG A 69 100.36 144.97 87.15
N ASP A 70 101.38 144.24 87.57
CA ASP A 70 101.58 142.82 87.22
C ASP A 70 100.40 141.96 87.71
N LEU A 71 99.86 142.25 88.90
CA LEU A 71 98.66 141.59 89.40
C LEU A 71 97.41 141.93 88.56
N GLU A 72 97.27 143.19 88.13
CA GLU A 72 96.17 143.61 87.26
C GLU A 72 96.27 142.97 85.87
N GLU A 73 97.48 142.89 85.30
CA GLU A 73 97.80 142.23 84.03
C GLU A 73 97.50 140.73 84.09
N THR A 74 98.05 140.00 85.07
CA THR A 74 97.78 138.56 85.25
C THR A 74 96.29 138.27 85.48
N LYS A 75 95.57 139.13 86.22
CA LYS A 75 94.11 139.03 86.36
C LYS A 75 93.39 139.28 85.03
N ALA A 76 93.90 140.17 84.18
CA ALA A 76 93.32 140.42 82.85
C ALA A 76 93.58 139.23 81.91
N GLU A 77 94.80 138.68 81.92
CA GLU A 77 95.16 137.46 81.18
C GLU A 77 94.31 136.27 81.60
N LEU A 78 94.13 136.02 82.90
CA LEU A 78 93.28 134.93 83.39
C LEU A 78 91.83 135.09 82.90
N ARG A 79 91.30 136.32 82.91
CA ARG A 79 89.97 136.62 82.36
C ARG A 79 89.90 136.35 80.86
N ASN A 80 90.95 136.70 80.09
CA ASN A 80 91.00 136.40 78.66
C ASN A 80 91.08 134.88 78.41
N ARG A 81 91.91 134.14 79.15
CA ARG A 81 92.00 132.67 79.05
C ARG A 81 90.69 131.97 79.38
N LEU A 82 89.96 132.45 80.38
CA LEU A 82 88.63 131.92 80.70
C LEU A 82 87.64 132.16 79.56
N ARG A 83 87.64 133.35 78.95
CA ARG A 83 86.81 133.62 77.76
C ARG A 83 87.20 132.75 76.57
N GLU A 84 88.49 132.59 76.30
CA GLU A 84 88.99 131.72 75.22
C GLU A 84 88.52 130.27 75.41
N ARG A 85 88.55 129.77 76.66
CA ARG A 85 88.03 128.44 77.00
C ARG A 85 86.52 128.36 76.76
N ASP A 86 85.75 129.33 77.26
CA ASP A 86 84.30 129.36 77.12
C ASP A 86 83.89 129.43 75.64
N GLU A 87 84.55 130.28 74.84
CA GLU A 87 84.37 130.38 73.39
C GLU A 87 84.75 129.08 72.67
N ALA A 88 85.79 128.36 73.13
CA ALA A 88 86.14 127.06 72.59
C ALA A 88 85.09 125.99 72.91
N GLU A 89 84.57 125.96 74.14
CA GLU A 89 83.48 125.07 74.54
C GLU A 89 82.21 125.33 73.72
N ASP A 90 81.84 126.60 73.51
CA ASP A 90 80.68 126.97 72.71
C ASP A 90 80.86 126.62 71.23
N ARG A 91 82.06 126.80 70.66
CA ARG A 91 82.39 126.32 69.30
C ARG A 91 82.24 124.81 69.20
N HIS A 92 82.79 124.05 70.16
CA HIS A 92 82.66 122.60 70.17
C HIS A 92 81.19 122.15 70.31
N ARG A 93 80.39 122.81 71.14
CA ARG A 93 78.94 122.53 71.25
C ARG A 93 78.20 122.79 69.93
N ALA A 94 78.55 123.88 69.24
CA ALA A 94 78.00 124.20 67.92
C ALA A 94 78.40 123.15 66.87
N GLU A 95 79.68 122.76 66.82
CA GLU A 95 80.19 121.70 65.93
C GLU A 95 79.46 120.36 66.16
N ILE A 96 79.34 119.92 67.42
CA ILE A 96 78.59 118.70 67.78
C ILE A 96 77.14 118.79 67.29
N SER A 97 76.50 119.94 67.46
CA SER A 97 75.11 120.16 67.03
C SER A 97 74.96 120.11 65.50
N VAL A 98 75.93 120.65 64.76
CA VAL A 98 75.99 120.57 63.29
C VAL A 98 76.22 119.12 62.85
N TYR A 99 77.17 118.40 63.43
CA TYR A 99 77.40 116.99 63.12
C TYR A 99 76.20 116.12 63.45
N LYS A 100 75.49 116.38 64.55
CA LYS A 100 74.25 115.69 64.91
C LYS A 100 73.14 115.93 63.87
N HIS A 101 72.99 117.16 63.37
CA HIS A 101 72.04 117.46 62.29
C HIS A 101 72.44 116.78 60.98
N LYS A 102 73.72 116.83 60.59
CA LYS A 102 74.22 116.13 59.39
C LYS A 102 73.97 114.63 59.48
N LEU A 103 74.23 114.01 60.64
CA LEU A 103 73.96 112.59 60.84
C LEU A 103 72.47 112.27 60.74
N LYS A 104 71.59 113.09 61.33
CA LYS A 104 70.13 112.94 61.18
C LYS A 104 69.70 113.03 59.72
N HIS A 105 70.21 114.01 58.97
CA HIS A 105 69.91 114.19 57.55
C HIS A 105 70.31 112.97 56.74
N VAL A 106 71.57 112.52 56.86
CA VAL A 106 72.08 111.34 56.16
C VAL A 106 71.26 110.10 56.51
N LEU A 107 70.92 109.88 57.79
CA LEU A 107 70.07 108.76 58.20
C LEU A 107 68.66 108.85 57.61
N SER A 108 68.06 110.05 57.56
CA SER A 108 66.75 110.24 56.95
C SER A 108 66.77 110.06 55.44
N GLU A 109 67.82 110.53 54.74
CA GLU A 109 68.00 110.32 53.31
C GLU A 109 68.18 108.84 52.98
N GLN A 110 69.05 108.14 53.74
CA GLN A 110 69.24 106.70 53.60
C GLN A 110 67.94 105.92 53.88
N HIS A 111 67.18 106.32 54.90
CA HIS A 111 65.91 105.68 55.20
C HIS A 111 64.87 105.89 54.09
N ASN A 112 64.78 107.12 53.56
CA ASN A 112 63.86 107.46 52.47
C ASN A 112 64.23 106.71 51.19
N THR A 113 65.50 106.76 50.77
CA THR A 113 65.98 106.05 49.58
C THR A 113 65.78 104.54 49.68
N VAL A 114 66.05 103.92 50.83
CA VAL A 114 65.75 102.49 51.04
C VAL A 114 64.26 102.20 50.98
N SER A 115 63.42 103.10 51.50
CA SER A 115 61.97 102.94 51.47
C SER A 115 61.41 103.07 50.05
N GLU A 116 61.88 104.05 49.28
CA GLU A 116 61.57 104.24 47.86
C GLU A 116 61.98 103.01 47.04
N LEU A 117 63.23 102.54 47.18
CA LEU A 117 63.70 101.35 46.48
C LEU A 117 62.88 100.09 46.82
N LYS A 118 62.44 99.95 48.08
CA LYS A 118 61.55 98.84 48.47
C LYS A 118 60.17 98.98 47.84
N MET A 119 59.60 100.18 47.83
CA MET A 119 58.31 100.44 47.18
C MET A 119 58.37 100.19 45.68
N ASP A 120 59.42 100.66 45.00
CA ASP A 120 59.65 100.42 43.57
C ASP A 120 59.83 98.93 43.27
N SER A 121 60.60 98.22 44.09
CA SER A 121 60.78 96.78 43.96
C SER A 121 59.46 96.02 44.10
N VAL A 122 58.61 96.39 45.08
CA VAL A 122 57.28 95.80 45.26
C VAL A 122 56.36 96.15 44.10
N ALA A 123 56.37 97.40 43.61
CA ALA A 123 55.56 97.83 42.49
C ALA A 123 55.93 97.08 41.20
N VAL A 124 57.22 96.96 40.89
CA VAL A 124 57.72 96.18 39.76
C VAL A 124 57.36 94.71 39.89
N SER A 125 57.55 94.10 41.07
CA SER A 125 57.17 92.71 41.31
C SER A 125 55.68 92.48 41.12
N SER A 126 54.83 93.38 41.63
CA SER A 126 53.38 93.30 41.45
C SER A 126 52.97 93.47 40.00
N LEU A 127 53.60 94.39 39.26
CA LEU A 127 53.34 94.59 37.83
C LEU A 127 53.69 93.34 37.02
N VAL A 128 54.86 92.74 37.25
CA VAL A 128 55.31 91.51 36.58
C VAL A 128 54.39 90.35 36.94
N GLN A 129 53.99 90.22 38.20
CA GLN A 129 53.03 89.18 38.62
C GLN A 129 51.68 89.36 37.93
N ASN A 130 51.15 90.58 37.84
CA ASN A 130 49.89 90.86 37.15
C ASN A 130 50.00 90.51 35.65
N GLN A 131 51.09 90.91 34.98
CA GLN A 131 51.32 90.56 33.57
C GLN A 131 51.39 89.04 33.35
N HIS A 132 52.07 88.31 34.24
CA HIS A 132 52.09 86.84 34.18
C HIS A 132 50.69 86.25 34.35
N THR A 133 49.92 86.73 35.33
CA THR A 133 48.54 86.24 35.54
C THR A 133 47.65 86.51 34.34
N GLU A 134 47.75 87.68 33.70
CA GLU A 134 47.01 87.98 32.47
C GLU A 134 47.45 87.08 31.31
N SER A 135 48.76 86.85 31.15
CA SER A 135 49.25 85.94 30.11
C SER A 135 48.80 84.50 30.31
N GLU A 136 48.77 84.02 31.56
CA GLU A 136 48.27 82.68 31.89
C GLU A 136 46.77 82.55 31.60
N LEU A 137 45.98 83.58 31.93
CA LEU A 137 44.56 83.60 31.64
C LEU A 137 44.29 83.55 30.14
N ARG A 138 44.98 84.37 29.34
CA ARG A 138 44.85 84.34 27.86
C ARG A 138 45.23 82.99 27.30
N LEU A 139 46.35 82.40 27.75
CA LEU A 139 46.75 81.06 27.30
C LEU A 139 45.72 79.99 27.68
N ARG A 140 45.10 80.08 28.86
CA ARG A 140 44.03 79.16 29.27
C ARG A 140 42.78 79.34 28.39
N GLU A 141 42.39 80.57 28.09
CA GLU A 141 41.27 80.88 27.18
C GLU A 141 41.54 80.34 25.78
N ASP A 142 42.72 80.58 25.22
CA ASP A 142 43.14 80.06 23.91
C ASP A 142 43.13 78.52 23.89
N THR A 143 43.65 77.89 24.94
CA THR A 143 43.66 76.42 25.06
C THR A 143 42.24 75.85 25.12
N GLN A 144 41.33 76.49 25.85
CA GLN A 144 39.92 76.10 25.91
C GLN A 144 39.21 76.31 24.57
N GLY A 145 39.48 77.42 23.89
CA GLY A 145 38.96 77.71 22.55
C GLY A 145 39.41 76.65 21.54
N LEU A 146 40.70 76.35 21.47
CA LEU A 146 41.25 75.31 20.59
C LEU A 146 40.67 73.93 20.89
N GLN A 147 40.41 73.60 22.17
CA GLN A 147 39.74 72.35 22.53
C GLN A 147 38.28 72.32 22.07
N ALA A 148 37.55 73.43 22.15
CA ALA A 148 36.18 73.54 21.66
C ALA A 148 36.14 73.37 20.12
N ASP A 149 37.02 74.06 19.40
CA ASP A 149 37.14 73.95 17.94
C ASP A 149 37.48 72.51 17.51
N LEU A 150 38.39 71.84 18.22
CA LEU A 150 38.73 70.45 17.96
C LEU A 150 37.51 69.53 18.12
N ARG A 151 36.73 69.70 19.21
CA ARG A 151 35.51 68.93 19.45
C ARG A 151 34.47 69.19 18.36
N GLU A 152 34.30 70.44 17.95
CA GLU A 152 33.37 70.81 16.87
C GLU A 152 33.80 70.16 15.55
N LYS A 153 35.09 70.23 15.18
CA LYS A 153 35.62 69.58 13.97
C LYS A 153 35.47 68.07 14.01
N GLN A 154 35.69 67.44 15.16
CA GLN A 154 35.45 66.01 15.33
C GLN A 154 33.97 65.65 15.12
N LEU A 155 33.05 66.45 15.67
CA LEU A 155 31.61 66.24 15.50
C LEU A 155 31.19 66.45 14.04
N GLN A 156 31.66 67.51 13.39
CA GLN A 156 31.44 67.77 11.96
C GLN A 156 31.92 66.59 11.11
N ASN A 157 33.14 66.09 11.34
CA ASN A 157 33.67 64.94 10.62
C ASN A 157 32.84 63.67 10.85
N GLN A 158 32.41 63.41 12.09
CA GLN A 158 31.53 62.28 12.39
C GLN A 158 30.19 62.39 11.64
N ASN A 159 29.61 63.58 11.57
CA ASN A 159 28.38 63.82 10.83
C ASN A 159 28.58 63.63 9.32
N CYS A 160 29.65 64.16 8.74
CA CYS A 160 30.01 63.93 7.34
C CYS A 160 30.15 62.43 7.01
N ILE A 161 30.81 61.66 7.88
CA ILE A 161 30.94 60.20 7.70
C ILE A 161 29.57 59.52 7.76
N LYS A 162 28.70 59.90 8.71
CA LYS A 162 27.33 59.35 8.81
C LYS A 162 26.51 59.66 7.56
N GLU A 163 26.56 60.89 7.08
CA GLU A 163 25.87 61.31 5.85
C GLU A 163 26.38 60.55 4.63
N LEU A 164 27.69 60.39 4.48
CA LEU A 164 28.29 59.63 3.39
C LEU A 164 27.85 58.16 3.41
N LYS A 165 27.83 57.54 4.59
CA LYS A 165 27.33 56.16 4.77
C LYS A 165 25.85 56.02 4.40
N LEU A 166 25.03 57.01 4.79
CA LEU A 166 23.61 57.01 4.44
C LEU A 166 23.40 57.15 2.93
N LYS A 167 24.12 58.08 2.28
CA LYS A 167 24.10 58.23 0.81
C LYS A 167 24.49 56.92 0.12
N HIS A 168 25.57 56.29 0.55
CA HIS A 168 26.00 55.01 -0.01
C HIS A 168 24.95 53.90 0.17
N GLN A 169 24.28 53.83 1.33
CA GLN A 169 23.18 52.88 1.54
C GLN A 169 22.00 53.13 0.58
N VAL A 170 21.64 54.39 0.35
CA VAL A 170 20.58 54.76 -0.59
C VAL A 170 20.97 54.35 -2.01
N GLU A 171 22.19 54.67 -2.46
CA GLU A 171 22.69 54.27 -3.79
C GLU A 171 22.69 52.75 -3.97
N LEU A 172 23.12 51.98 -2.95
CA LEU A 172 23.07 50.52 -2.99
C LEU A 172 21.63 50.01 -3.12
N MET A 173 20.69 50.59 -2.35
CA MET A 173 19.28 50.21 -2.40
C MET A 173 18.65 50.53 -3.76
N GLU A 174 18.94 51.70 -4.33
CA GLU A 174 18.52 52.08 -5.67
C GLU A 174 19.05 51.10 -6.72
N LEU A 175 20.34 50.77 -6.65
CA LEU A 175 20.97 49.81 -7.56
C LEU A 175 20.37 48.40 -7.44
N THR A 176 20.13 47.92 -6.21
CA THR A 176 19.44 46.64 -5.98
C THR A 176 18.04 46.66 -6.58
N ASN A 177 17.26 47.73 -6.35
CA ASN A 177 15.92 47.88 -6.91
C ASN A 177 15.93 47.92 -8.44
N GLU A 178 16.93 48.56 -9.05
CA GLU A 178 17.10 48.56 -10.51
C GLU A 178 17.37 47.16 -11.07
N TYR A 179 18.26 46.39 -10.42
CA TYR A 179 18.54 45.02 -10.84
C TYR A 179 17.33 44.11 -10.66
N ASP A 180 16.62 44.20 -9.54
CA ASP A 180 15.38 43.46 -9.30
C ASP A 180 14.33 43.78 -10.37
N ARG A 181 14.19 45.06 -10.75
CA ARG A 181 13.30 45.47 -11.83
C ARG A 181 13.71 44.84 -13.16
N ARG A 182 14.99 44.88 -13.52
CA ARG A 182 15.52 44.28 -14.76
C ARG A 182 15.31 42.77 -14.79
N ILE A 183 15.53 42.08 -13.67
CA ILE A 183 15.32 40.63 -13.56
C ILE A 183 13.85 40.30 -13.78
N ARG A 184 12.93 40.98 -13.08
CA ARG A 184 11.48 40.78 -13.25
C ARG A 184 11.01 41.05 -14.68
N GLU A 185 11.52 42.11 -15.31
CA GLU A 185 11.23 42.41 -16.72
C GLU A 185 11.69 41.30 -17.66
N MET A 186 12.90 40.76 -17.44
CA MET A 186 13.39 39.61 -18.21
C MET A 186 12.54 38.36 -17.97
N GLU A 187 12.23 38.03 -16.72
CA GLU A 187 11.38 36.89 -16.36
C GLU A 187 10.03 36.97 -17.06
N VAL A 188 9.35 38.13 -16.98
CA VAL A 188 8.06 38.35 -17.66
C VAL A 188 8.21 38.20 -19.17
N LYS A 189 9.27 38.75 -19.77
CA LYS A 189 9.52 38.65 -21.22
C LYS A 189 9.72 37.21 -21.66
N TYR A 190 10.53 36.43 -20.96
CA TYR A 190 10.79 35.03 -21.30
C TYR A 190 9.59 34.13 -20.99
N HIS A 191 8.87 34.38 -19.90
CA HIS A 191 7.65 33.65 -19.59
C HIS A 191 6.55 33.89 -20.62
N ARG A 192 6.39 35.13 -21.12
CA ARG A 192 5.49 35.43 -22.24
C ARG A 192 5.90 34.70 -23.52
N ARG A 193 7.18 34.74 -23.89
CA ARG A 193 7.70 34.00 -25.05
C ARG A 193 7.43 32.50 -24.95
N MET A 194 7.67 31.92 -23.78
CA MET A 194 7.41 30.50 -23.53
C MET A 194 5.93 30.16 -23.70
N LYS A 195 5.03 30.97 -23.13
CA LYS A 195 3.57 30.78 -23.28
C LYS A 195 3.14 30.81 -24.74
N VAL A 196 3.62 31.79 -25.51
CA VAL A 196 3.32 31.89 -26.96
C VAL A 196 3.80 30.65 -27.71
N MET A 197 5.05 30.21 -27.48
CA MET A 197 5.59 29.00 -28.11
C MET A 197 4.74 27.75 -27.79
N VAL A 198 4.36 27.57 -26.52
CA VAL A 198 3.52 26.44 -26.08
C VAL A 198 2.14 26.49 -26.74
N GLU A 199 1.53 27.67 -26.84
CA GLU A 199 0.24 27.85 -27.51
C GLU A 199 0.33 27.57 -29.02
N GLU A 200 1.40 28.02 -29.67
CA GLU A 200 1.66 27.75 -31.09
C GLU A 200 1.85 26.25 -31.35
N ASP A 201 2.67 25.57 -30.55
CA ASP A 201 2.88 24.12 -30.71
C ASP A 201 1.62 23.32 -30.39
N ARG A 202 0.84 23.73 -29.39
CA ARG A 202 -0.48 23.13 -29.11
C ARG A 202 -1.43 23.29 -30.29
N LYS A 203 -1.44 24.46 -30.95
CA LYS A 203 -2.24 24.69 -32.16
C LYS A 203 -1.80 23.79 -33.31
N LYS A 204 -0.50 23.68 -33.58
CA LYS A 204 0.04 22.76 -34.60
C LYS A 204 -0.37 21.31 -34.34
N GLN A 205 -0.19 20.83 -33.11
CA GLN A 205 -0.62 19.48 -32.72
C GLN A 205 -2.13 19.27 -32.92
N GLN A 206 -2.95 20.26 -32.56
CA GLN A 206 -4.39 20.19 -32.75
C GLN A 206 -4.79 20.18 -34.24
N GLU A 207 -4.08 20.94 -35.08
CA GLU A 207 -4.23 20.93 -36.54
C GLU A 207 -3.83 19.57 -37.14
N GLU A 208 -2.67 19.02 -36.77
CA GLU A 208 -2.20 17.69 -37.22
C GLU A 208 -3.19 16.58 -36.84
N VAL A 209 -3.71 16.59 -35.60
CA VAL A 209 -4.73 15.64 -35.15
C VAL A 209 -6.01 15.81 -35.96
N SER A 210 -6.47 17.04 -36.18
CA SER A 210 -7.68 17.31 -36.95
C SER A 210 -7.54 16.85 -38.41
N GLU A 211 -6.37 17.05 -39.02
CA GLU A 211 -6.06 16.53 -40.35
C GLU A 211 -6.08 15.00 -40.38
N LEU A 212 -5.44 14.34 -39.42
CA LEU A 212 -5.42 12.88 -39.33
C LEU A 212 -6.83 12.33 -39.15
N GLU A 213 -7.62 12.91 -38.24
CA GLU A 213 -9.03 12.55 -38.06
C GLU A 213 -9.82 12.73 -39.36
N ASN A 214 -9.60 13.82 -40.10
CA ASN A 214 -10.28 14.05 -41.37
C ASN A 214 -9.88 13.02 -42.45
N ARG A 215 -8.60 12.64 -42.51
CA ARG A 215 -8.12 11.55 -43.37
C ARG A 215 -8.75 10.21 -42.98
N MET A 216 -8.78 9.88 -41.69
CA MET A 216 -9.41 8.66 -41.18
C MET A 216 -10.92 8.65 -41.43
N ARG A 217 -11.63 9.75 -41.17
CA ARG A 217 -13.06 9.92 -41.50
C ARG A 217 -13.31 9.69 -42.98
N SER A 218 -12.49 10.29 -43.85
CA SER A 218 -12.59 10.11 -45.30
C SER A 218 -12.35 8.66 -45.71
N HIS A 219 -11.38 7.99 -45.11
CA HIS A 219 -11.10 6.58 -45.36
C HIS A 219 -12.26 5.67 -44.91
N VAL A 220 -12.84 5.91 -43.73
CA VAL A 220 -14.04 5.19 -43.26
C VAL A 220 -15.19 5.36 -44.24
N VAL A 221 -15.44 6.59 -44.73
CA VAL A 221 -16.49 6.84 -45.74
C VAL A 221 -16.21 6.10 -47.05
N GLN A 222 -14.96 6.03 -47.49
CA GLN A 222 -14.58 5.26 -48.68
C GLN A 222 -14.81 3.76 -48.47
N LEU A 223 -14.35 3.21 -47.34
CA LEU A 223 -14.53 1.80 -46.97
C LEU A 223 -16.01 1.43 -46.92
N LEU A 224 -16.86 2.26 -46.31
CA LEU A 224 -18.31 2.06 -46.27
C LEU A 224 -18.90 2.04 -47.68
N LYS A 225 -18.50 2.97 -48.56
CA LYS A 225 -18.96 2.97 -49.96
C LYS A 225 -18.54 1.72 -50.72
N GLU A 226 -17.33 1.23 -50.51
CA GLU A 226 -16.82 -0.01 -51.11
C GLU A 226 -17.59 -1.24 -50.59
N GLN A 227 -17.81 -1.33 -49.29
CA GLN A 227 -18.63 -2.38 -48.68
C GLN A 227 -20.07 -2.34 -49.19
N ASP A 228 -20.71 -1.17 -49.24
CA ASP A 228 -22.06 -1.02 -49.80
C ASP A 228 -22.12 -1.44 -51.28
N ARG A 229 -21.09 -1.13 -52.07
CA ARG A 229 -20.98 -1.60 -53.47
C ARG A 229 -20.85 -3.12 -53.53
N ALA A 230 -20.03 -3.72 -52.68
CA ALA A 230 -19.87 -5.17 -52.62
C ALA A 230 -21.16 -5.88 -52.18
N LEU A 231 -21.85 -5.34 -51.17
CA LEU A 231 -23.16 -5.82 -50.72
C LEU A 231 -24.20 -5.73 -51.84
N ARG A 232 -24.32 -4.57 -52.51
CA ARG A 232 -25.20 -4.44 -53.69
C ARG A 232 -24.86 -5.45 -54.78
N GLY A 233 -23.58 -5.63 -55.09
CA GLY A 233 -23.13 -6.64 -56.06
C GLY A 233 -23.52 -8.07 -55.65
N ALA A 234 -23.41 -8.40 -54.37
CA ALA A 234 -23.86 -9.69 -53.84
C ALA A 234 -25.38 -9.85 -53.91
N GLU A 235 -26.14 -8.83 -53.51
CA GLU A 235 -27.61 -8.80 -53.62
C GLU A 235 -28.08 -8.97 -55.07
N GLU A 236 -27.43 -8.28 -56.01
CA GLU A 236 -27.68 -8.42 -57.44
C GLU A 236 -27.38 -9.83 -57.93
N TYR A 237 -26.24 -10.42 -57.53
CA TYR A 237 -25.88 -11.80 -57.87
C TYR A 237 -26.90 -12.81 -57.33
N TYR A 238 -27.30 -12.70 -56.06
CA TYR A 238 -28.32 -13.56 -55.47
C TYR A 238 -29.67 -13.37 -56.17
N SER A 239 -30.07 -12.12 -56.44
CA SER A 239 -31.31 -11.81 -57.17
C SER A 239 -31.30 -12.34 -58.61
N GLN A 240 -30.15 -12.33 -59.29
CA GLN A 240 -29.99 -12.92 -60.62
C GLN A 240 -30.07 -14.45 -60.55
N THR A 241 -29.41 -15.06 -59.58
CA THR A 241 -29.43 -16.52 -59.39
C THR A 241 -30.84 -17.00 -59.05
N GLN A 242 -31.55 -16.28 -58.18
CA GLN A 242 -32.94 -16.55 -57.85
C GLN A 242 -33.84 -16.40 -59.07
N ARG A 243 -33.66 -15.36 -59.90
CA ARG A 243 -34.39 -15.21 -61.18
C ARG A 243 -34.15 -16.40 -62.11
N LYS A 244 -32.89 -16.82 -62.31
CA LYS A 244 -32.56 -18.00 -63.13
C LYS A 244 -33.21 -19.27 -62.60
N LEU A 245 -33.16 -19.51 -61.28
CA LEU A 245 -33.83 -20.62 -60.62
C LEU A 245 -35.35 -20.60 -60.86
N MET A 246 -35.98 -19.43 -60.78
CA MET A 246 -37.41 -19.27 -61.07
C MET A 246 -37.74 -19.51 -62.54
N GLU A 247 -36.90 -19.04 -63.47
CA GLU A 247 -37.02 -19.31 -64.91
C GLU A 247 -36.90 -20.80 -65.23
N GLU A 248 -35.91 -21.48 -64.65
CA GLU A 248 -35.75 -22.94 -64.76
C GLU A 248 -36.94 -23.68 -64.16
N GLN A 249 -37.43 -23.27 -62.99
CA GLN A 249 -38.63 -23.86 -62.37
C GLN A 249 -39.86 -23.68 -63.26
N LEU A 250 -40.04 -22.51 -63.90
CA LEU A 250 -41.11 -22.28 -64.86
C LEU A 250 -40.94 -23.13 -66.13
N ARG A 251 -39.71 -23.31 -66.61
CA ARG A 251 -39.41 -24.18 -67.76
C ARG A 251 -39.77 -25.63 -67.46
N LEU A 252 -39.30 -26.18 -66.34
CA LEU A 252 -39.62 -27.53 -65.89
C LEU A 252 -41.12 -27.75 -65.68
N LYS A 253 -41.84 -26.74 -65.19
CA LYS A 253 -43.31 -26.80 -65.08
C LYS A 253 -44.00 -26.88 -66.46
N ARG A 254 -43.49 -26.18 -67.48
CA ARG A 254 -44.02 -26.29 -68.85
C ARG A 254 -43.72 -27.65 -69.46
N GLU A 255 -42.48 -28.12 -69.34
CA GLU A 255 -42.07 -29.46 -69.81
C GLU A 255 -42.93 -30.57 -69.17
N LEU A 256 -43.22 -30.47 -67.86
CA LEU A 256 -44.12 -31.41 -67.18
C LEU A 256 -45.55 -31.37 -67.73
N ALA A 257 -46.07 -30.18 -68.06
CA ALA A 257 -47.41 -30.02 -68.64
C ALA A 257 -47.49 -30.57 -70.08
N GLU A 258 -46.43 -30.37 -70.88
CA GLU A 258 -46.31 -30.94 -72.23
C GLU A 258 -46.25 -32.48 -72.20
N GLU A 259 -45.47 -33.06 -71.29
CA GLU A 259 -45.42 -34.52 -71.09
C GLU A 259 -46.77 -35.08 -70.62
N GLN A 260 -47.51 -34.35 -69.75
CA GLN A 260 -48.86 -34.75 -69.36
C GLN A 260 -49.85 -34.74 -70.54
N ASP A 261 -49.77 -33.77 -71.46
CA ASP A 261 -50.63 -33.73 -72.65
C ASP A 261 -50.26 -34.82 -73.67
N ASN A 262 -48.96 -35.09 -73.83
CA ASN A 262 -48.45 -36.23 -74.63
C ASN A 262 -48.93 -37.57 -74.08
N TYR A 263 -48.90 -37.75 -72.76
CA TYR A 263 -49.45 -38.93 -72.08
C TYR A 263 -50.97 -39.04 -72.32
N ALA A 264 -51.72 -37.93 -72.22
CA ALA A 264 -53.15 -37.92 -72.52
C ALA A 264 -53.46 -38.27 -73.99
N GLN A 265 -52.64 -37.83 -74.95
CA GLN A 265 -52.78 -38.20 -76.36
C GLN A 265 -52.50 -39.68 -76.62
N THR A 266 -51.46 -40.24 -75.99
CA THR A 266 -51.12 -41.66 -76.14
C THR A 266 -52.15 -42.58 -75.50
N ASP A 267 -52.71 -42.21 -74.34
CA ASP A 267 -53.85 -42.92 -73.72
C ASP A 267 -55.10 -42.90 -74.62
N ARG A 268 -55.39 -41.77 -75.30
CA ARG A 268 -56.47 -41.70 -76.31
C ARG A 268 -56.24 -42.65 -77.49
N LYS A 269 -55.00 -42.77 -77.97
CA LYS A 269 -54.63 -43.73 -79.05
C LYS A 269 -54.76 -45.18 -78.57
N LEU A 270 -54.37 -45.48 -77.33
CA LEU A 270 -54.53 -46.81 -76.72
C LEU A 270 -56.00 -47.22 -76.59
N LYS A 271 -56.87 -46.29 -76.13
CA LYS A 271 -58.32 -46.51 -76.02
C LYS A 271 -59.00 -46.72 -77.38
N ALA A 272 -58.49 -46.12 -78.46
CA ALA A 272 -58.97 -46.35 -79.82
C ALA A 272 -58.60 -47.77 -80.32
N ALA A 273 -57.38 -48.22 -80.06
CA ALA A 273 -56.92 -49.58 -80.41
C ALA A 273 -57.67 -50.68 -79.62
N GLN A 274 -58.02 -50.43 -78.35
CA GLN A 274 -58.82 -51.36 -77.55
C GLN A 274 -60.26 -51.55 -78.07
N ARG A 275 -60.89 -50.49 -78.62
CA ARG A 275 -62.23 -50.57 -79.23
C ARG A 275 -62.22 -51.36 -80.55
N GLU A 276 -61.12 -51.31 -81.30
CA GLU A 276 -60.97 -52.07 -82.54
C GLU A 276 -60.71 -53.57 -82.29
N ASN A 277 -60.01 -53.90 -81.20
CA ASN A 277 -59.80 -55.29 -80.75
C ASN A 277 -61.10 -55.93 -80.23
N GLN A 278 -61.96 -55.16 -79.55
CA GLN A 278 -63.31 -55.62 -79.15
C GLN A 278 -64.24 -55.91 -80.35
N ARG A 279 -64.09 -55.18 -81.47
CA ARG A 279 -64.85 -55.39 -82.71
C ARG A 279 -64.48 -56.70 -83.42
N LEU A 280 -63.21 -57.09 -83.38
CA LEU A 280 -62.70 -58.34 -83.99
C LEU A 280 -62.98 -59.59 -83.12
N HIS A 281 -63.10 -59.41 -81.79
CA HIS A 281 -63.46 -60.49 -80.87
C HIS A 281 -64.93 -60.93 -80.98
N GLY A 282 -65.85 -60.01 -81.30
CA GLY A 282 -67.28 -60.30 -81.50
C GLY A 282 -67.59 -61.14 -82.74
N SER A 283 -66.82 -61.01 -83.82
CA SER A 283 -66.99 -61.80 -85.05
C SER A 283 -66.52 -63.25 -84.96
N LEU A 284 -65.69 -63.59 -83.96
CA LEU A 284 -65.17 -64.94 -83.73
C LEU A 284 -66.07 -65.75 -82.77
N GLN A 285 -66.80 -65.05 -81.89
CA GLN A 285 -67.69 -65.61 -80.86
C GLN A 285 -68.99 -66.24 -81.42
N ASP A 286 -69.43 -65.90 -82.64
CA ASP A 286 -70.62 -66.47 -83.29
C ASP A 286 -70.35 -67.75 -84.09
N LEU A 287 -69.08 -68.08 -84.38
CA LEU A 287 -68.67 -69.37 -84.95
C LEU A 287 -68.28 -70.39 -83.88
N GLU A 288 -67.88 -69.94 -82.68
CA GLU A 288 -67.51 -70.80 -81.55
C GLU A 288 -68.72 -71.37 -80.78
N ARG A 289 -69.92 -70.79 -80.91
CA ARG A 289 -71.15 -71.25 -80.25
C ARG A 289 -71.81 -72.50 -80.87
N LYS A 290 -71.31 -73.03 -81.99
CA LYS A 290 -71.85 -74.25 -82.64
C LYS A 290 -70.98 -75.51 -82.46
N LEU A 291 -69.83 -75.42 -81.79
CA LEU A 291 -68.86 -76.52 -81.67
C LEU A 291 -68.96 -77.42 -80.40
N PRO A 292 -69.43 -76.98 -79.23
CA PRO A 292 -69.39 -77.85 -78.04
C PRO A 292 -70.53 -78.90 -77.96
N LEU A 293 -71.60 -78.78 -78.76
CA LEU A 293 -72.68 -79.80 -78.81
C LEU A 293 -72.36 -81.00 -79.72
N LEU A 294 -71.48 -80.84 -80.73
CA LEU A 294 -70.98 -81.94 -81.57
C LEU A 294 -69.67 -82.55 -81.05
N HIS A 295 -68.88 -81.82 -80.26
CA HIS A 295 -67.63 -82.35 -79.69
C HIS A 295 -67.89 -83.38 -78.56
N ASN A 296 -68.92 -83.16 -77.74
CA ASN A 296 -69.35 -84.11 -76.71
C ASN A 296 -69.99 -85.40 -77.28
N GLN A 297 -70.38 -85.45 -78.55
CA GLN A 297 -70.83 -86.70 -79.20
C GLN A 297 -69.71 -87.45 -79.95
N LEU A 298 -68.56 -86.81 -80.19
CA LEU A 298 -67.44 -87.38 -80.97
C LEU A 298 -66.22 -87.74 -80.10
N GLN A 299 -66.03 -87.06 -78.96
CA GLN A 299 -65.01 -87.41 -77.96
C GLN A 299 -65.42 -88.69 -77.20
N ASP A 300 -66.71 -88.86 -76.89
CA ASP A 300 -67.29 -90.13 -76.39
C ASP A 300 -67.16 -91.28 -77.40
N TYR A 301 -67.11 -91.00 -78.71
CA TYR A 301 -66.96 -92.03 -79.75
C TYR A 301 -65.50 -92.39 -80.09
N ASN A 302 -64.54 -91.45 -80.06
CA ASN A 302 -63.16 -91.74 -80.48
C ASN A 302 -62.15 -91.95 -79.34
N GLN A 303 -62.34 -91.40 -78.13
CA GLN A 303 -61.62 -91.94 -76.96
C GLN A 303 -62.06 -93.40 -76.71
N ALA A 304 -63.34 -93.72 -76.96
CA ALA A 304 -63.80 -95.10 -77.08
C ALA A 304 -63.15 -95.83 -78.27
N LYS A 305 -63.01 -95.26 -79.48
CA LYS A 305 -62.39 -95.93 -80.65
C LYS A 305 -60.88 -96.21 -80.53
N ALA A 306 -60.11 -95.33 -79.88
CA ALA A 306 -58.67 -95.52 -79.64
C ALA A 306 -58.40 -96.50 -78.47
N GLN A 307 -59.19 -96.42 -77.39
CA GLN A 307 -59.19 -97.43 -76.32
C GLN A 307 -59.77 -98.78 -76.78
N ILE A 308 -60.70 -98.81 -77.76
CA ILE A 308 -61.21 -100.03 -78.42
C ILE A 308 -60.23 -100.56 -79.47
N ALA A 309 -59.33 -99.77 -80.07
CA ALA A 309 -58.32 -100.27 -81.01
C ALA A 309 -57.12 -100.90 -80.28
N GLU A 310 -56.62 -100.24 -79.23
CA GLU A 310 -55.57 -100.76 -78.35
C GLU A 310 -56.14 -101.89 -77.44
N GLY A 311 -57.38 -101.75 -77.02
CA GLY A 311 -58.20 -102.78 -76.40
C GLY A 311 -58.54 -103.93 -77.34
N ARG A 312 -58.86 -103.74 -78.63
CA ARG A 312 -59.09 -104.84 -79.61
C ARG A 312 -57.81 -105.61 -79.94
N ALA A 313 -56.64 -104.98 -79.89
CA ALA A 313 -55.38 -105.69 -80.08
C ALA A 313 -55.08 -106.59 -78.86
N ARG A 314 -55.25 -106.07 -77.63
CA ARG A 314 -55.11 -106.86 -76.39
C ARG A 314 -56.25 -107.88 -76.21
N LEU A 315 -57.47 -107.54 -76.58
CA LEU A 315 -58.69 -108.38 -76.51
C LEU A 315 -58.78 -109.38 -77.67
N LYS A 316 -58.08 -109.21 -78.81
CA LYS A 316 -57.93 -110.29 -79.81
C LYS A 316 -56.97 -111.39 -79.34
N VAL A 317 -55.91 -111.02 -78.61
CA VAL A 317 -54.98 -111.96 -77.95
C VAL A 317 -55.72 -112.64 -76.79
N SER A 318 -56.31 -111.88 -75.88
CA SER A 318 -57.09 -112.44 -74.77
C SER A 318 -58.39 -113.12 -75.19
N ALA A 319 -59.05 -112.80 -76.31
CA ALA A 319 -60.23 -113.54 -76.81
C ALA A 319 -59.89 -114.75 -77.69
N LYS A 320 -58.63 -114.92 -78.14
CA LYS A 320 -58.15 -116.22 -78.63
C LYS A 320 -57.86 -117.13 -77.43
N GLU A 321 -57.22 -116.60 -76.39
CA GLU A 321 -57.01 -117.30 -75.11
C GLU A 321 -58.34 -117.64 -74.42
N LEU A 322 -59.31 -116.73 -74.39
CA LEU A 322 -60.66 -116.97 -73.84
C LEU A 322 -61.45 -117.97 -74.67
N ARG A 323 -61.32 -117.99 -76.01
CA ARG A 323 -61.97 -119.05 -76.83
C ARG A 323 -61.31 -120.41 -76.63
N GLY A 324 -59.99 -120.46 -76.46
CA GLY A 324 -59.27 -121.68 -76.06
C GLY A 324 -59.76 -122.18 -74.70
N LEU A 325 -59.78 -121.30 -73.70
CA LEU A 325 -60.32 -121.58 -72.37
C LEU A 325 -61.82 -121.88 -72.38
N MET A 326 -62.64 -121.29 -73.27
CA MET A 326 -64.08 -121.57 -73.36
C MET A 326 -64.35 -122.93 -73.99
N VAL A 327 -63.61 -123.34 -75.02
CA VAL A 327 -63.72 -124.69 -75.58
C VAL A 327 -63.21 -125.72 -74.57
N GLU A 328 -62.10 -125.44 -73.88
CA GLU A 328 -61.63 -126.27 -72.76
C GLU A 328 -62.66 -126.29 -71.62
N HIS A 329 -63.29 -125.17 -71.29
CA HIS A 329 -64.33 -125.08 -70.27
C HIS A 329 -65.62 -125.79 -70.69
N GLU A 330 -66.05 -125.73 -71.95
CA GLU A 330 -67.19 -126.48 -72.49
C GLU A 330 -66.88 -127.98 -72.57
N LEU A 331 -65.67 -128.39 -72.96
CA LEU A 331 -65.23 -129.78 -72.89
C LEU A 331 -65.16 -130.29 -71.45
N LEU A 332 -64.65 -129.46 -70.53
CA LEU A 332 -64.60 -129.77 -69.11
C LEU A 332 -65.98 -129.74 -68.46
N LEU A 333 -66.90 -128.88 -68.91
CA LEU A 333 -68.31 -128.85 -68.51
C LEU A 333 -69.05 -130.07 -69.02
N GLN A 334 -68.83 -130.49 -70.26
CA GLN A 334 -69.42 -131.71 -70.80
C GLN A 334 -68.85 -132.95 -70.10
N ALA A 335 -67.55 -132.96 -69.76
CA ALA A 335 -66.95 -134.00 -68.94
C ALA A 335 -67.50 -133.97 -67.51
N PHE A 336 -67.64 -132.79 -66.91
CA PHE A 336 -68.21 -132.60 -65.58
C PHE A 336 -69.68 -133.02 -65.54
N GLN A 337 -70.49 -132.64 -66.52
CA GLN A 337 -71.89 -133.06 -66.65
C GLN A 337 -72.01 -134.57 -66.86
N LYS A 338 -71.11 -135.20 -67.63
CA LYS A 338 -71.08 -136.67 -67.74
C LYS A 338 -70.70 -137.33 -66.42
N VAL A 339 -69.72 -136.80 -65.70
CA VAL A 339 -69.31 -137.32 -64.40
C VAL A 339 -70.38 -137.07 -63.33
N GLU A 340 -71.10 -135.94 -63.38
CA GLU A 340 -72.25 -135.67 -62.50
C GLU A 340 -73.42 -136.58 -62.83
N GLN A 341 -73.72 -136.81 -64.10
CA GLN A 341 -74.74 -137.77 -64.52
C GLN A 341 -74.37 -139.20 -64.10
N GLU A 342 -73.10 -139.61 -64.27
CA GLU A 342 -72.62 -140.91 -63.81
C GLU A 342 -72.66 -141.02 -62.28
N ARG A 343 -72.26 -139.97 -61.55
CA ARG A 343 -72.36 -139.88 -60.09
C ARG A 343 -73.82 -139.99 -59.65
N ASP A 344 -74.73 -139.24 -60.26
CA ASP A 344 -76.14 -139.18 -59.89
C ASP A 344 -76.86 -140.48 -60.27
N GLU A 345 -76.55 -141.08 -61.42
CA GLU A 345 -77.03 -142.41 -61.77
C GLU A 345 -76.48 -143.50 -60.84
N LEU A 346 -75.21 -143.43 -60.45
CA LEU A 346 -74.61 -144.36 -59.47
C LEU A 346 -75.21 -144.17 -58.08
N LEU A 347 -75.40 -142.94 -57.62
CA LEU A 347 -76.11 -142.62 -56.37
C LEU A 347 -77.54 -143.13 -56.43
N ARG A 348 -78.27 -142.91 -57.53
CA ARG A 348 -79.65 -143.37 -57.70
C ARG A 348 -79.74 -144.90 -57.70
N ARG A 349 -78.87 -145.59 -58.45
CA ARG A 349 -78.80 -147.06 -58.49
C ARG A 349 -78.35 -147.66 -57.17
N GLN A 350 -77.40 -147.04 -56.47
CA GLN A 350 -76.98 -147.46 -55.14
C GLN A 350 -78.12 -147.27 -54.13
N THR A 351 -78.82 -146.15 -54.17
CA THR A 351 -79.96 -145.87 -53.29
C THR A 351 -81.11 -146.84 -53.56
N GLU A 352 -81.43 -147.11 -54.82
CA GLU A 352 -82.43 -148.11 -55.22
C GLU A 352 -82.02 -149.53 -54.77
N ALA A 353 -80.77 -149.95 -55.03
CA ALA A 353 -80.29 -151.27 -54.62
C ALA A 353 -80.19 -151.44 -53.10
N VAL A 354 -79.81 -150.39 -52.37
CA VAL A 354 -79.78 -150.39 -50.89
C VAL A 354 -81.20 -150.48 -50.34
N LEU A 355 -82.17 -149.74 -50.88
CA LEU A 355 -83.57 -149.82 -50.46
C LEU A 355 -84.17 -151.21 -50.75
N ASP A 356 -83.86 -151.80 -51.90
CA ASP A 356 -84.40 -153.11 -52.29
C ASP A 356 -83.78 -154.24 -51.43
N VAL A 357 -82.48 -154.16 -51.12
CA VAL A 357 -81.81 -155.04 -50.16
C VAL A 357 -82.33 -154.82 -48.75
N GLN A 358 -82.55 -153.57 -48.31
CA GLN A 358 -83.12 -153.25 -46.99
C GLN A 358 -84.56 -153.71 -46.83
N GLN A 359 -85.39 -153.65 -47.87
CA GLN A 359 -86.75 -154.18 -47.81
C GLN A 359 -86.74 -155.71 -47.73
N ARG A 360 -85.88 -156.38 -48.50
CA ARG A 360 -85.75 -157.85 -48.47
C ARG A 360 -85.10 -158.37 -47.19
N SER A 361 -84.05 -157.69 -46.71
CA SER A 361 -83.40 -158.02 -45.44
C SER A 361 -84.31 -157.67 -44.28
N GLY A 362 -84.94 -156.49 -44.27
CA GLY A 362 -85.86 -156.04 -43.22
C GLY A 362 -87.09 -156.94 -43.09
N LEU A 363 -87.64 -157.46 -44.19
CA LEU A 363 -88.71 -158.47 -44.13
C LEU A 363 -88.21 -159.81 -43.54
N LYS A 364 -87.00 -160.25 -43.87
CA LYS A 364 -86.36 -161.45 -43.26
C LYS A 364 -86.01 -161.23 -41.79
N GLU A 365 -85.55 -160.04 -41.46
CA GLU A 365 -85.07 -159.62 -40.15
C GLU A 365 -86.23 -159.42 -39.20
N LEU A 366 -87.36 -158.84 -39.64
CA LEU A 366 -88.60 -158.78 -38.85
C LEU A 366 -89.14 -160.20 -38.55
N LEU A 367 -89.01 -161.11 -39.52
CA LEU A 367 -89.44 -162.51 -39.37
C LEU A 367 -88.50 -163.28 -38.43
N LEU A 368 -87.19 -163.01 -38.47
CA LEU A 368 -86.20 -163.55 -37.54
C LEU A 368 -86.30 -162.91 -36.15
N GLN A 369 -86.54 -161.61 -36.02
CA GLN A 369 -86.74 -160.89 -34.77
C GLN A 369 -87.99 -161.38 -34.05
N ARG A 370 -89.10 -161.65 -34.78
CA ARG A 370 -90.26 -162.32 -34.17
C ARG A 370 -89.93 -163.72 -33.65
N LYS A 371 -89.03 -164.45 -34.30
CA LYS A 371 -88.54 -165.75 -33.81
C LYS A 371 -87.55 -165.60 -32.63
N LEU A 372 -86.69 -164.58 -32.66
CA LEU A 372 -85.66 -164.31 -31.64
C LEU A 372 -86.28 -163.74 -30.38
N ALA A 373 -87.19 -162.77 -30.47
CA ALA A 373 -87.90 -162.23 -29.31
C ALA A 373 -88.66 -163.34 -28.57
N ALA A 374 -89.30 -164.26 -29.32
CA ALA A 374 -89.92 -165.45 -28.74
C ALA A 374 -88.92 -166.42 -28.06
N LEU A 375 -87.62 -166.36 -28.38
CA LEU A 375 -86.56 -167.14 -27.74
C LEU A 375 -85.86 -166.37 -26.60
N THR A 376 -85.64 -165.06 -26.71
CA THR A 376 -85.00 -164.22 -25.68
C THR A 376 -85.90 -164.06 -24.47
N GLU A 377 -87.22 -163.94 -24.67
CA GLU A 377 -88.18 -163.90 -23.56
C GLU A 377 -88.15 -165.22 -22.76
N THR A 378 -87.78 -166.33 -23.40
CA THR A 378 -87.54 -167.61 -22.69
C THR A 378 -86.19 -167.66 -21.95
N LEU A 379 -85.22 -166.80 -22.29
CA LEU A 379 -83.88 -166.74 -21.68
C LEU A 379 -83.80 -165.75 -20.50
N GLU A 380 -84.42 -164.58 -20.62
CA GLU A 380 -84.46 -163.60 -19.53
C GLU A 380 -85.22 -164.12 -18.30
N GLN A 381 -86.25 -164.94 -18.53
CA GLN A 381 -86.94 -165.67 -17.46
C GLN A 381 -86.01 -166.65 -16.71
N LYS A 382 -84.85 -167.02 -17.29
CA LYS A 382 -83.82 -167.87 -16.66
C LYS A 382 -82.73 -167.05 -15.94
N GLU A 383 -82.32 -165.88 -16.44
CA GLU A 383 -81.25 -165.04 -15.85
C GLU A 383 -81.68 -164.20 -14.65
N ALA A 384 -82.93 -163.72 -14.64
CA ALA A 384 -83.46 -162.99 -13.48
C ALA A 384 -83.45 -163.84 -12.20
N GLN A 385 -83.45 -165.17 -12.36
CA GLN A 385 -83.32 -166.11 -11.26
C GLN A 385 -81.88 -166.21 -10.69
N LEU A 386 -80.87 -165.69 -11.40
CA LEU A 386 -79.43 -165.78 -11.08
C LEU A 386 -78.87 -164.52 -10.39
N CYS A 387 -79.23 -163.32 -10.83
CA CYS A 387 -78.75 -162.07 -10.20
C CYS A 387 -79.29 -161.90 -8.78
N ALA A 388 -80.47 -162.46 -8.48
CA ALA A 388 -80.99 -162.53 -7.12
C ALA A 388 -80.07 -163.34 -6.17
N ALA A 389 -79.11 -164.12 -6.70
CA ALA A 389 -78.16 -164.87 -5.89
C ALA A 389 -76.89 -164.08 -5.50
N LEU A 390 -76.47 -163.03 -6.23
CA LEU A 390 -75.14 -162.40 -6.05
C LEU A 390 -75.11 -161.18 -5.14
N SER A 391 -76.17 -160.38 -5.10
CA SER A 391 -76.27 -159.29 -4.12
C SER A 391 -76.39 -159.81 -2.67
N ALA A 392 -76.56 -161.12 -2.47
CA ALA A 392 -76.61 -161.76 -1.16
C ALA A 392 -75.23 -162.08 -0.54
N SER A 393 -74.10 -161.63 -1.10
CA SER A 393 -72.78 -161.84 -0.48
C SER A 393 -71.75 -160.69 -0.61
N ASN A 394 -71.83 -159.72 0.31
CA ASN A 394 -70.73 -159.11 1.10
C ASN A 394 -69.64 -158.14 0.46
N PRO A 395 -68.78 -157.45 1.27
CA PRO A 395 -68.48 -155.99 1.23
C PRO A 395 -67.12 -155.59 0.64
N ASP A 396 -66.93 -154.33 0.20
CA ASP A 396 -65.76 -153.43 0.48
C ASP A 396 -65.87 -152.06 -0.28
N PRO A 397 -65.21 -150.97 0.18
CA PRO A 397 -65.12 -149.67 -0.48
C PRO A 397 -63.79 -149.49 -1.26
N ALA A 398 -63.61 -148.34 -1.93
CA ALA A 398 -62.39 -147.85 -2.63
C ALA A 398 -62.25 -148.14 -4.14
N ALA A 399 -62.77 -147.21 -4.96
CA ALA A 399 -62.33 -147.03 -6.35
C ALA A 399 -62.52 -145.58 -6.90
N GLY A 400 -62.43 -144.53 -6.07
CA GLY A 400 -62.90 -143.16 -6.40
C GLY A 400 -61.89 -142.03 -6.72
N GLY A 401 -60.67 -142.24 -7.28
CA GLY A 401 -59.60 -141.20 -7.26
C GLY A 401 -59.28 -140.25 -8.47
N SER A 402 -58.98 -140.72 -9.70
CA SER A 402 -58.03 -140.03 -10.63
C SER A 402 -58.49 -138.82 -11.48
N SER A 403 -59.47 -138.02 -11.07
CA SER A 403 -60.10 -137.00 -11.94
C SER A 403 -59.63 -135.53 -11.81
N ALA A 404 -58.61 -135.16 -10.99
CA ALA A 404 -58.40 -133.75 -10.55
C ALA A 404 -57.25 -132.85 -11.14
N ASP A 405 -56.13 -133.32 -11.73
CA ASP A 405 -54.89 -132.48 -11.91
C ASP A 405 -54.79 -131.43 -13.08
N ARG A 406 -55.63 -131.41 -14.13
CA ARG A 406 -55.31 -130.72 -15.42
C ARG A 406 -55.54 -129.19 -15.54
N LEU A 407 -55.81 -128.42 -14.47
CA LEU A 407 -56.35 -127.03 -14.55
C LEU A 407 -55.41 -125.81 -14.22
N GLN A 408 -54.14 -125.93 -13.80
CA GLN A 408 -53.35 -124.85 -13.10
C GLN A 408 -52.46 -123.88 -13.97
N GLU A 409 -51.95 -124.27 -15.15
CA GLU A 409 -50.83 -123.60 -15.88
C GLU A 409 -51.15 -122.21 -16.51
N ILE A 410 -52.43 -121.87 -16.65
CA ILE A 410 -52.91 -120.69 -17.39
C ILE A 410 -52.69 -119.35 -16.63
N VAL A 411 -52.36 -119.36 -15.33
CA VAL A 411 -52.43 -118.16 -14.45
C VAL A 411 -51.18 -117.25 -14.45
N GLU A 412 -49.95 -117.74 -14.66
CA GLU A 412 -48.70 -117.01 -14.36
C GLU A 412 -48.26 -115.93 -15.39
N SER A 413 -48.70 -116.00 -16.65
CA SER A 413 -48.28 -115.09 -17.73
C SER A 413 -48.72 -113.63 -17.55
N LYS A 414 -49.75 -113.36 -16.73
CA LYS A 414 -50.40 -112.03 -16.62
C LYS A 414 -49.64 -111.05 -15.71
N ASP A 415 -48.79 -111.50 -14.78
CA ASP A 415 -48.17 -110.64 -13.74
C ASP A 415 -46.94 -109.83 -14.19
N ALA A 416 -46.25 -110.23 -15.27
CA ALA A 416 -45.00 -109.59 -15.70
C ALA A 416 -45.20 -108.18 -16.29
N ALA A 417 -46.34 -107.90 -16.92
CA ALA A 417 -46.61 -106.63 -17.60
C ALA A 417 -46.83 -105.43 -16.67
N VAL A 418 -47.07 -105.64 -15.37
CA VAL A 418 -47.44 -104.58 -14.41
C VAL A 418 -46.24 -103.77 -13.92
N ARG A 419 -45.04 -104.36 -13.86
CA ARG A 419 -43.87 -103.74 -13.19
C ARG A 419 -43.23 -102.60 -14.01
N THR A 420 -43.16 -102.73 -15.33
CA THR A 420 -42.54 -101.73 -16.21
C THR A 420 -43.23 -100.37 -16.22
N LEU A 421 -44.55 -100.32 -16.00
CA LEU A 421 -45.31 -99.06 -15.99
C LEU A 421 -45.06 -98.20 -14.73
N GLN A 422 -44.50 -98.76 -13.65
CA GLN A 422 -44.26 -98.03 -12.40
C GLN A 422 -43.00 -97.16 -12.43
N ASP A 423 -41.96 -97.56 -13.19
CA ASP A 423 -40.67 -96.86 -13.23
C ASP A 423 -40.71 -95.57 -14.07
N ASP A 424 -41.58 -95.48 -15.08
CA ASP A 424 -41.71 -94.29 -15.92
C ASP A 424 -42.41 -93.14 -15.18
N LEU A 425 -43.38 -93.46 -14.30
CA LEU A 425 -44.13 -92.48 -13.52
C LEU A 425 -43.24 -91.66 -12.56
N ALA A 426 -42.20 -92.29 -12.00
CA ALA A 426 -41.30 -91.62 -11.06
C ALA A 426 -40.44 -90.53 -11.72
N ARG A 427 -40.05 -90.72 -12.99
CA ARG A 427 -39.21 -89.77 -13.75
C ARG A 427 -39.95 -88.47 -14.07
N GLU A 428 -41.18 -88.56 -14.57
CA GLU A 428 -41.98 -87.37 -14.95
C GLU A 428 -42.30 -86.45 -13.76
N CYS A 429 -42.44 -87.02 -12.56
CA CYS A 429 -42.69 -86.25 -11.34
C CYS A 429 -41.56 -85.29 -10.98
N GLN A 430 -40.32 -85.67 -11.30
CA GLN A 430 -39.13 -84.92 -10.95
C GLN A 430 -38.99 -83.68 -11.86
N ASP A 431 -39.14 -83.87 -13.17
CA ASP A 431 -39.07 -82.79 -14.17
C ASP A 431 -40.15 -81.71 -13.95
N TYR A 432 -41.35 -82.12 -13.53
CA TYR A 432 -42.45 -81.20 -13.25
C TYR A 432 -42.14 -80.24 -12.10
N ASN A 433 -41.50 -80.72 -11.02
CA ASN A 433 -41.18 -79.90 -9.85
C ASN A 433 -40.13 -78.82 -10.16
N ASP A 434 -39.11 -79.15 -10.95
CA ASP A 434 -38.07 -78.21 -11.35
C ASP A 434 -38.65 -77.06 -12.20
N LEU A 435 -39.60 -77.36 -13.08
CA LEU A 435 -40.29 -76.37 -13.89
C LEU A 435 -41.17 -75.43 -13.04
N LEU A 436 -41.85 -76.00 -12.05
CA LEU A 436 -42.71 -75.26 -11.12
C LEU A 436 -41.90 -74.21 -10.35
N GLN A 437 -40.69 -74.56 -9.92
CA GLN A 437 -39.78 -73.70 -9.20
C GLN A 437 -39.28 -72.53 -10.07
N SER A 438 -38.88 -72.82 -11.32
CA SER A 438 -38.47 -71.79 -12.29
C SER A 438 -39.59 -70.76 -12.58
N CYS A 439 -40.85 -71.22 -12.62
CA CYS A 439 -42.00 -70.34 -12.85
C CYS A 439 -42.26 -69.40 -11.66
N GLN A 440 -42.10 -69.87 -10.43
CA GLN A 440 -42.27 -69.03 -9.24
C GLN A 440 -41.23 -67.90 -9.18
N ASP A 441 -39.99 -68.16 -9.55
CA ASP A 441 -38.90 -67.16 -9.53
C ASP A 441 -39.09 -66.07 -10.60
N ARG A 442 -39.62 -66.45 -11.76
CA ARG A 442 -40.00 -65.51 -12.83
C ARG A 442 -41.17 -64.61 -12.44
N LEU A 443 -42.13 -65.11 -11.68
CA LEU A 443 -43.26 -64.29 -11.23
C LEU A 443 -42.85 -63.30 -10.13
N LYS A 444 -41.92 -63.68 -9.24
CA LYS A 444 -41.33 -62.77 -8.24
C LYS A 444 -40.57 -61.61 -8.89
N THR A 445 -39.86 -61.86 -10.00
CA THR A 445 -39.10 -60.82 -10.72
C THR A 445 -39.98 -59.81 -11.46
N GLN A 446 -41.23 -60.17 -11.77
CA GLN A 446 -42.20 -59.27 -12.42
C GLN A 446 -43.12 -58.51 -11.42
N GLY A 447 -42.84 -58.60 -10.12
CA GLY A 447 -43.54 -57.82 -9.09
C GLY A 447 -44.97 -58.29 -8.77
N VAL A 448 -45.36 -59.50 -9.21
CA VAL A 448 -46.69 -60.07 -8.96
C VAL A 448 -46.68 -60.87 -7.63
N PRO A 449 -47.51 -60.53 -6.63
CA PRO A 449 -47.59 -61.27 -5.36
C PRO A 449 -48.13 -62.70 -5.56
N LEU A 450 -47.44 -63.70 -4.99
CA LEU A 450 -47.71 -65.14 -5.18
C LEU A 450 -48.90 -65.71 -4.38
N PHE A 451 -49.81 -64.88 -3.85
CA PHE A 451 -50.89 -65.37 -2.95
C PHE A 451 -51.94 -66.26 -3.65
N GLN A 452 -51.95 -66.30 -4.98
CA GLN A 452 -52.82 -67.17 -5.78
C GLN A 452 -52.07 -67.92 -6.89
N PHE A 453 -50.87 -68.45 -6.60
CA PHE A 453 -50.19 -69.34 -7.56
C PHE A 453 -50.86 -70.73 -7.55
N PRO A 454 -51.49 -71.19 -8.65
CA PRO A 454 -52.41 -72.33 -8.61
C PRO A 454 -51.75 -73.72 -8.80
N PHE A 455 -50.43 -73.79 -8.96
CA PHE A 455 -49.72 -75.05 -9.26
C PHE A 455 -49.04 -75.63 -8.01
N ARG A 456 -49.15 -76.95 -7.81
CA ARG A 456 -48.67 -77.71 -6.64
C ARG A 456 -47.60 -78.73 -7.05
N PRO A 457 -46.65 -79.14 -6.19
CA PRO A 457 -45.64 -80.15 -6.50
C PRO A 457 -46.21 -81.54 -6.87
N ALA A 458 -45.49 -82.32 -7.68
CA ALA A 458 -45.91 -83.62 -8.21
C ALA A 458 -46.35 -84.63 -7.13
N GLU A 459 -45.69 -84.64 -5.97
CA GLU A 459 -46.07 -85.50 -4.83
C GLU A 459 -47.50 -85.25 -4.33
N GLN A 460 -48.00 -84.02 -4.43
CA GLN A 460 -49.36 -83.68 -4.03
C GLN A 460 -50.41 -84.04 -5.09
N ILE A 461 -50.01 -84.23 -6.35
CA ILE A 461 -50.91 -84.65 -7.43
C ILE A 461 -51.11 -86.17 -7.35
N LEU A 462 -50.04 -86.94 -7.11
CA LEU A 462 -50.11 -88.40 -7.04
C LEU A 462 -50.70 -88.93 -5.73
N ASN A 463 -50.47 -88.25 -4.60
CA ASN A 463 -51.02 -88.67 -3.30
C ASN A 463 -52.32 -87.94 -2.91
N GLY A 464 -52.85 -87.09 -3.80
CA GLY A 464 -53.99 -86.20 -3.56
C GLY A 464 -55.30 -86.65 -4.21
N GLY A 465 -55.48 -87.96 -4.40
CA GLY A 465 -56.76 -88.60 -4.66
C GLY A 465 -57.29 -89.29 -3.41
N SER A 466 -57.66 -88.51 -2.39
CA SER A 466 -58.60 -88.91 -1.33
C SER A 466 -59.40 -87.72 -0.88
#